data_AF-A0A8S9QRJ8-F1
#
_entry.id   AF-A0A8S9QRJ8-F1
#
_cell.length_a   1.000
_cell.length_b   1.000
_cell.length_c   1.000
_cell.angle_alpha   90.00
_cell.angle_beta   90.00
_cell.angle_gamma   90.00
#
_symmetry.space_group_name_H-M   'P 1'
#
loop_
_entity.id
_entity.type
_entity.pdbx_description
1 polymer ?
#
loop_
_entity_poly.entity_id
_entity_poly.type
_entity_poly.pdbx_seq_one_letter_code
_entity_poly.pdbx_strand_id
1 'polypeptide(L)'
;QCATIYEPLIHKSHVHPLFLTSEPDEYRSCSSCLDSGLRSSGSNEPFNCIECDFSLCFECASLPQKVRYKHDEHILTLFYGDQEASESNQNWCEICEKKIKTGQRFYTCDECCVTLHIECLLGKDMHSSFRSYSSGPGKTDILPNNRMTRPICSTCRQRCQQKMVFQRFGSKQCSFTCTRRYRPS
;
A
#
# COMPACT_ATOMS: atom_id res chain seq x y z
N GLN A 1 -6.46 -6.81 -12.44
CA GLN A 1 -5.75 -8.07 -12.11
C GLN A 1 -6.62 -8.78 -11.08
N CYS A 2 -7.11 -9.97 -11.39
CA CYS A 2 -7.68 -10.85 -10.37
C CYS A 2 -6.52 -11.71 -9.86
N ALA A 3 -6.22 -11.65 -8.56
CA ALA A 3 -5.22 -12.52 -7.96
C ALA A 3 -5.94 -13.76 -7.42
N THR A 4 -5.82 -14.88 -8.12
CA THR A 4 -6.13 -16.20 -7.54
C THR A 4 -4.96 -16.59 -6.66
N ILE A 5 -5.21 -16.72 -5.37
CA ILE A 5 -4.23 -17.25 -4.43
C ILE A 5 -4.51 -18.75 -4.32
N TYR A 6 -3.52 -19.59 -4.63
CA TYR A 6 -3.57 -21.04 -4.51
C TYR A 6 -2.52 -21.50 -3.50
N GLU A 7 -2.75 -22.67 -2.92
CA GLU A 7 -1.78 -23.32 -2.04
C GLU A 7 -0.96 -24.37 -2.80
N PRO A 8 0.36 -24.44 -2.59
CA PRO A 8 1.14 -23.50 -1.80
C PRO A 8 1.39 -22.16 -2.53
N LEU A 9 1.48 -21.08 -1.76
CA LEU A 9 1.86 -19.77 -2.26
C LEU A 9 3.39 -19.71 -2.43
N ILE A 10 3.86 -19.69 -3.68
CA ILE A 10 5.27 -19.43 -4.02
C ILE A 10 5.47 -17.91 -4.14
N HIS A 11 6.01 -17.29 -3.10
CA HIS A 11 6.11 -15.83 -3.00
C HIS A 11 7.57 -15.34 -3.02
N LYS A 12 7.89 -14.35 -3.87
CA LYS A 12 9.27 -13.88 -4.10
C LYS A 12 9.99 -13.33 -2.88
N SER A 13 9.27 -12.94 -1.83
CA SER A 13 9.89 -12.46 -0.59
C SER A 13 10.48 -13.58 0.28
N HIS A 14 10.28 -14.84 -0.07
CA HIS A 14 10.70 -15.97 0.73
C HIS A 14 11.01 -17.19 -0.14
N VAL A 15 11.94 -18.02 0.31
CA VAL A 15 12.46 -19.15 -0.48
C VAL A 15 11.58 -20.40 -0.36
N HIS A 16 10.89 -20.58 0.77
CA HIS A 16 10.02 -21.73 0.99
C HIS A 16 8.57 -21.45 0.57
N PRO A 17 7.81 -22.49 0.16
CA PRO A 17 6.39 -22.37 -0.09
C PRO A 17 5.61 -21.97 1.19
N LEU A 18 4.60 -21.12 1.04
CA LEU A 18 3.73 -20.70 2.15
C LEU A 18 2.35 -21.34 2.05
N PHE A 19 1.74 -21.62 3.20
CA PHE A 19 0.44 -22.30 3.31
C PHE A 19 -0.51 -21.45 4.17
N LEU A 20 -1.79 -21.43 3.82
CA LEU A 20 -2.83 -20.85 4.69
C LEU A 20 -2.93 -21.71 5.95
N THR A 21 -2.92 -21.04 7.08
CA THR A 21 -3.04 -21.73 8.36
C THR A 21 -4.50 -21.76 8.75
N SER A 22 -5.04 -22.96 8.98
CA SER A 22 -6.42 -23.16 9.38
C SER A 22 -6.65 -22.97 10.89
N GLU A 23 -5.57 -22.83 11.67
CA GLU A 23 -5.61 -22.73 13.12
C GLU A 23 -5.88 -21.29 13.58
N PRO A 24 -7.09 -20.99 14.10
CA PRO A 24 -7.52 -19.62 14.42
C PRO A 24 -6.75 -18.97 15.59
N ASP A 25 -6.01 -19.77 16.38
CA ASP A 25 -5.34 -19.32 17.60
C ASP A 25 -3.83 -19.02 17.41
N GLU A 26 -3.26 -19.34 16.24
CA GLU A 26 -1.83 -19.11 15.98
C GLU A 26 -1.60 -17.72 15.36
N TYR A 27 -1.56 -16.69 16.21
CA TYR A 27 -1.23 -15.33 15.78
C TYR A 27 0.25 -15.24 15.38
N ARG A 28 0.52 -15.13 14.08
CA ARG A 28 1.84 -14.77 13.55
C ARG A 28 1.85 -13.36 12.99
N SER A 29 2.90 -12.61 13.31
CA SER A 29 3.07 -11.24 12.79
C SER A 29 3.64 -11.28 11.39
N CYS A 30 2.96 -10.63 10.44
CA CYS A 30 3.43 -10.52 9.05
C CYS A 30 4.85 -9.94 8.99
N SER A 31 5.79 -10.75 8.51
CA SER A 31 7.22 -10.40 8.41
C SER A 31 7.43 -9.11 7.61
N SER A 32 6.63 -8.90 6.56
CA SER A 32 6.75 -7.71 5.71
C SER A 32 6.01 -6.45 6.21
N CYS A 33 5.20 -6.56 7.26
CA CYS A 33 4.52 -5.40 7.87
C CYS A 33 5.29 -4.83 9.05
N LEU A 34 5.98 -5.69 9.81
CA LEU A 34 6.88 -5.31 10.89
C LEU A 34 7.87 -4.22 10.44
N ASP A 35 8.49 -4.38 9.26
CA ASP A 35 9.47 -3.44 8.73
C ASP A 35 8.89 -2.08 8.29
N SER A 36 7.58 -2.03 8.02
CA SER A 36 6.91 -0.83 7.52
C SER A 36 6.30 0.06 8.61
N GLY A 37 6.30 -0.40 9.87
CA GLY A 37 5.60 0.27 10.97
C GLY A 37 4.08 0.29 10.81
N LEU A 38 3.54 -0.41 9.79
CA LEU A 38 2.12 -0.69 9.65
C LEU A 38 1.80 -1.79 10.64
N ARG A 39 1.04 -1.47 11.70
CA ARG A 39 0.36 -2.51 12.46
C ARG A 39 -0.65 -3.13 11.49
N SER A 40 -0.31 -4.27 10.91
CA SER A 40 -1.33 -5.11 10.29
C SER A 40 -2.43 -5.29 11.32
N SER A 41 -3.66 -4.88 10.98
CA SER A 41 -4.82 -5.55 11.54
C SER A 41 -4.60 -7.02 11.21
N GLY A 42 -4.30 -7.83 12.22
CA GLY A 42 -4.11 -9.26 12.06
C GLY A 42 -5.28 -9.80 11.26
N SER A 43 -5.02 -10.26 10.04
CA SER A 43 -5.99 -11.05 9.30
C SER A 43 -5.93 -12.45 9.90
N ASN A 44 -7.09 -13.02 10.20
CA ASN A 44 -7.25 -14.31 10.88
C ASN A 44 -6.70 -15.54 10.11
N GLU A 45 -6.02 -15.37 8.96
CA GLU A 45 -5.52 -16.50 8.15
C GLU A 45 -4.19 -16.09 7.44
N PRO A 46 -3.05 -16.08 8.14
CA PRO A 46 -1.75 -15.78 7.54
C PRO A 46 -1.25 -16.93 6.63
N PHE A 47 -0.50 -16.57 5.58
CA PHE A 47 0.32 -17.50 4.82
C PHE A 47 1.61 -17.76 5.59
N ASN A 48 1.79 -18.97 6.08
CA ASN A 48 2.90 -19.36 6.94
C ASN A 48 3.85 -20.31 6.25
N CYS A 49 5.14 -20.16 6.56
CA CYS A 49 6.15 -21.16 6.26
C CYS A 49 6.11 -22.25 7.34
N ILE A 50 6.18 -23.51 6.92
CA ILE A 50 6.29 -24.65 7.84
C ILE A 50 7.75 -24.94 8.22
N GLU A 51 8.71 -24.41 7.46
CA GLU A 51 10.14 -24.63 7.64
C GLU A 51 10.80 -23.56 8.53
N CYS A 52 10.17 -22.38 8.67
CA CYS A 52 10.68 -21.28 9.51
C CYS A 52 9.55 -20.32 9.93
N ASP A 53 9.88 -19.33 10.75
CA ASP A 53 8.91 -18.37 11.31
C ASP A 53 8.41 -17.29 10.33
N PHE A 54 8.65 -17.46 9.03
CA PHE A 54 8.20 -16.50 8.02
C PHE A 54 6.67 -16.55 7.84
N SER A 55 6.03 -15.38 7.84
CA SER A 55 4.59 -15.26 7.61
C SER A 55 4.20 -14.00 6.83
N LEU A 56 3.13 -14.09 6.03
CA LEU A 56 2.55 -12.96 5.30
C LEU A 56 1.06 -12.83 5.56
N CYS A 57 0.60 -11.60 5.81
CA CYS A 57 -0.83 -11.30 5.73
C CYS A 57 -1.31 -11.30 4.27
N PHE A 58 -2.62 -11.47 4.05
CA PHE A 58 -3.23 -11.40 2.71
C PHE A 58 -2.85 -10.13 1.94
N GLU A 59 -2.81 -8.98 2.62
CA GLU A 59 -2.46 -7.72 1.97
C GLU A 59 -1.07 -7.77 1.36
N CYS A 60 -0.11 -8.39 2.06
CA CYS A 60 1.26 -8.55 1.58
C CYS A 60 1.39 -9.64 0.53
N ALA A 61 0.71 -10.78 0.73
CA ALA A 61 0.71 -11.90 -0.20
C ALA A 61 0.07 -11.55 -1.56
N SER A 62 -0.89 -10.64 -1.57
CA SER A 62 -1.60 -10.20 -2.78
C SER A 62 -0.95 -9.02 -3.50
N LEU A 63 0.17 -8.49 -3.02
CA LEU A 63 0.86 -7.40 -3.70
C LEU A 63 1.36 -7.85 -5.09
N PRO A 64 1.06 -7.09 -6.15
CA PRO A 64 1.49 -7.45 -7.49
C PRO A 64 3.00 -7.33 -7.62
N GLN A 65 3.67 -8.40 -8.02
CA GLN A 65 5.14 -8.39 -8.21
C GLN A 65 5.60 -7.40 -9.28
N LYS A 66 4.74 -7.14 -10.27
CA LYS A 66 4.99 -6.30 -11.43
C LYS A 66 3.80 -5.41 -11.67
N VAL A 67 4.03 -4.11 -11.85
CA VAL A 67 2.97 -3.11 -12.06
C VAL A 67 3.36 -2.19 -13.21
N ARG A 68 2.43 -1.95 -14.13
CA ARG A 68 2.60 -0.91 -15.15
C ARG A 68 2.40 0.46 -14.53
N TYR A 69 3.37 1.34 -14.71
CA TYR A 69 3.25 2.73 -14.28
C TYR A 69 2.85 3.59 -15.48
N LYS A 70 1.70 4.27 -15.39
CA LYS A 70 1.13 5.05 -16.50
C LYS A 70 2.03 6.18 -17.05
N HIS A 71 3.11 6.50 -16.36
CA HIS A 71 4.04 7.56 -16.75
C HIS A 71 5.35 7.02 -17.33
N ASP A 72 5.53 5.70 -17.34
CA ASP A 72 6.71 5.02 -17.90
C ASP A 72 6.29 3.90 -18.86
N GLU A 73 7.17 3.61 -19.81
CA GLU A 73 7.02 2.44 -20.69
C GLU A 73 7.40 1.14 -19.97
N HIS A 74 8.30 1.23 -18.99
CA HIS A 74 8.83 0.08 -18.26
C HIS A 74 7.92 -0.37 -17.11
N ILE A 75 8.04 -1.65 -16.77
CA ILE A 75 7.30 -2.29 -15.68
C ILE A 75 8.06 -2.08 -14.38
N LEU A 76 7.39 -1.52 -13.37
CA LEU A 76 7.92 -1.46 -12.02
C LEU A 76 7.87 -2.84 -11.37
N THR A 77 8.94 -3.22 -10.68
CA THR A 77 9.04 -4.48 -9.92
C THR A 77 9.05 -4.18 -8.42
N LEU A 78 8.37 -5.02 -7.64
CA LEU A 78 8.36 -4.92 -6.19
C LEU A 78 9.70 -5.37 -5.60
N PHE A 79 10.33 -4.50 -4.82
CA PHE A 79 11.56 -4.76 -4.10
C PHE A 79 11.28 -5.04 -2.62
N TYR A 80 11.98 -6.03 -2.06
CA TYR A 80 11.71 -6.55 -0.71
C TYR A 80 12.62 -6.02 0.40
N GLY A 81 13.57 -5.15 0.09
CA GLY A 81 14.30 -4.41 1.13
C GLY A 81 15.39 -5.24 1.81
N ASP A 82 16.33 -5.82 1.07
CA ASP A 82 17.46 -6.51 1.70
C ASP A 82 18.37 -5.50 2.41
N GLN A 83 18.83 -5.85 3.62
CA GLN A 83 19.63 -4.98 4.51
C GLN A 83 20.88 -4.41 3.80
N GLU A 84 21.53 -5.21 2.96
CA GLU A 84 22.83 -4.87 2.35
C GLU A 84 22.74 -3.85 1.20
N ALA A 85 21.61 -3.78 0.48
CA ALA A 85 21.42 -2.82 -0.62
C ALA A 85 20.96 -1.43 -0.14
N SER A 86 20.59 -1.31 1.14
CA SER A 86 19.87 -0.16 1.68
C SER A 86 20.78 0.96 2.24
N GLU A 87 22.05 0.68 2.48
CA GLU A 87 22.99 1.67 3.04
C GLU A 87 23.53 2.66 2.00
N SER A 88 23.58 2.27 0.72
CA SER A 88 24.14 3.09 -0.36
C SER A 88 23.11 3.92 -1.13
N ASN A 89 21.83 3.53 -1.14
CA ASN A 89 20.81 4.16 -1.98
C ASN A 89 19.73 4.88 -1.16
N GLN A 90 19.93 6.18 -0.95
CA GLN A 90 18.91 7.08 -0.43
C GLN A 90 17.79 7.29 -1.46
N ASN A 91 16.96 6.27 -1.68
CA ASN A 91 15.89 6.36 -2.67
C ASN A 91 14.76 7.27 -2.17
N TRP A 92 14.24 8.11 -3.08
CA TRP A 92 13.11 9.00 -2.83
C TRP A 92 11.92 8.56 -3.66
N CYS A 93 10.73 8.58 -3.05
CA CYS A 93 9.51 8.34 -3.78
C CYS A 93 9.18 9.53 -4.67
N GLU A 94 9.11 9.32 -5.98
CA GLU A 94 8.84 10.39 -6.96
C GLU A 94 7.45 11.02 -6.77
N ILE A 95 6.46 10.25 -6.30
CA ILE A 95 5.11 10.77 -6.11
C ILE A 95 5.02 11.69 -4.90
N CYS A 96 5.54 11.26 -3.75
CA CYS A 96 5.32 11.96 -2.49
C CYS A 96 6.51 12.79 -2.01
N GLU A 97 7.65 12.70 -2.72
CA GLU A 97 8.91 13.38 -2.44
C GLU A 97 9.42 13.07 -1.02
N LYS A 98 9.20 11.84 -0.55
CA LYS A 98 9.69 11.37 0.75
C LYS A 98 10.64 10.21 0.58
N LYS A 99 11.63 10.14 1.46
CA LYS A 99 12.61 9.05 1.53
C LYS A 99 11.93 7.69 1.73
N ILE A 100 12.40 6.68 1.02
CA ILE A 100 12.10 5.27 1.32
C ILE A 100 12.92 4.88 2.55
N LYS A 101 12.27 4.35 3.59
CA LYS A 101 12.99 3.91 4.79
C LYS A 101 13.74 2.60 4.54
N THR A 102 14.86 2.40 5.22
CA THR A 102 15.55 1.11 5.25
C THR A 102 14.59 -0.01 5.67
N GLY A 103 14.65 -1.16 4.99
CA GLY A 103 13.73 -2.29 5.18
C GLY A 103 12.31 -2.07 4.63
N GLN A 104 11.98 -0.87 4.16
CA GLN A 104 10.68 -0.63 3.54
C GLN A 104 10.66 -1.18 2.12
N ARG A 105 9.57 -1.88 1.78
CA ARG A 105 9.30 -2.35 0.42
C ARG A 105 8.82 -1.21 -0.48
N PHE A 106 9.23 -1.24 -1.74
CA PHE A 106 8.88 -0.21 -2.74
C PHE A 106 8.87 -0.80 -4.15
N TYR A 107 8.25 -0.09 -5.08
CA TYR A 107 8.33 -0.40 -6.50
C TYR A 107 9.47 0.37 -7.14
N THR A 108 10.27 -0.30 -7.95
CA THR A 108 11.36 0.32 -8.71
C THR A 108 11.40 -0.13 -10.15
N CYS A 109 11.91 0.73 -11.03
CA CYS A 109 12.42 0.36 -12.34
C CYS A 109 13.82 0.93 -12.47
N ASP A 110 14.81 0.04 -12.60
CA ASP A 110 16.21 0.43 -12.68
C ASP A 110 16.53 1.12 -14.02
N GLU A 111 15.78 0.82 -15.08
CA GLU A 111 15.94 1.47 -16.39
C GLU A 111 15.44 2.93 -16.40
N CYS A 112 14.31 3.21 -15.73
CA CYS A 112 13.76 4.57 -15.59
C CYS A 112 14.31 5.33 -14.36
N CYS A 113 15.05 4.67 -13.47
CA CYS A 113 15.42 5.19 -12.16
C CYS A 113 14.21 5.66 -11.31
N VAL A 114 13.04 5.06 -11.51
CA VAL A 114 11.80 5.43 -10.80
C VAL A 114 11.66 4.59 -9.55
N THR A 115 11.49 5.23 -8.40
CA THR A 115 11.19 4.57 -7.12
C THR A 115 9.89 5.13 -6.54
N LEU A 116 8.97 4.24 -6.14
CA LEU A 116 7.67 4.61 -5.60
C LEU A 116 7.33 3.80 -4.34
N HIS A 117 6.80 4.46 -3.31
CA HIS A 117 6.12 3.75 -2.22
C HIS A 117 4.94 2.94 -2.77
N ILE A 118 4.71 1.76 -2.22
CA ILE A 118 3.55 0.90 -2.53
C ILE A 118 2.24 1.70 -2.44
N GLU A 119 2.04 2.43 -1.34
CA GLU A 119 0.84 3.24 -1.10
C GLU A 119 0.69 4.45 -2.04
N CYS A 120 1.79 4.91 -2.65
CA CYS A 120 1.74 5.99 -3.63
C CYS A 120 1.34 5.45 -5.01
N LEU A 121 1.81 4.26 -5.36
CA LEU A 121 1.48 3.62 -6.63
C LEU A 121 0.08 3.01 -6.62
N LEU A 122 -0.24 2.22 -5.60
CA LEU A 122 -1.45 1.41 -5.52
C LEU A 122 -2.58 2.08 -4.73
N GLY A 123 -2.24 3.10 -3.93
CA GLY A 123 -3.17 3.78 -3.03
C GLY A 123 -3.13 3.20 -1.62
N LYS A 124 -3.45 4.04 -0.62
CA LYS A 124 -3.49 3.63 0.79
C LYS A 124 -4.59 2.61 1.11
N ASP A 125 -5.60 2.52 0.25
CA ASP A 125 -6.80 1.74 0.50
C ASP A 125 -7.00 0.62 -0.55
N MET A 126 -5.91 0.08 -1.12
CA MET A 126 -5.96 -0.90 -2.22
C MET A 126 -6.84 -2.12 -1.92
N HIS A 127 -6.83 -2.62 -0.69
CA HIS A 127 -7.62 -3.79 -0.26
C HIS A 127 -8.97 -3.44 0.36
N SER A 128 -9.27 -2.15 0.52
CA SER A 128 -10.58 -1.72 0.98
C SER A 128 -11.55 -1.77 -0.20
N SER A 129 -12.42 -2.78 -0.22
CA SER A 129 -13.48 -2.91 -1.23
C SER A 129 -14.53 -1.80 -1.06
N PHE A 130 -14.34 -0.65 -1.70
CA PHE A 130 -15.33 0.45 -1.68
C PHE A 130 -16.42 0.20 -2.71
N ARG A 131 -17.52 -0.45 -2.32
CA ARG A 131 -18.78 -0.34 -3.10
C ARG A 131 -19.58 0.89 -2.70
N SER A 132 -19.54 1.32 -1.44
CA SER A 132 -20.16 2.56 -0.96
C SER A 132 -19.69 2.84 0.46
N TYR A 133 -19.53 4.12 0.83
CA TYR A 133 -19.40 4.53 2.22
C TYR A 133 -20.36 5.69 2.52
N SER A 134 -21.25 5.48 3.47
CA SER A 134 -22.14 6.51 4.01
C SER A 134 -21.50 7.11 5.27
N SER A 135 -20.72 8.19 5.12
CA SER A 135 -20.23 8.98 6.27
C SER A 135 -21.34 9.83 6.91
N GLY A 136 -22.29 9.21 7.60
CA GLY A 136 -23.33 9.97 8.32
C GLY A 136 -24.12 10.92 7.41
N PRO A 137 -24.58 12.10 7.90
CA PRO A 137 -25.35 13.02 7.08
C PRO A 137 -24.43 13.70 6.06
N GLY A 138 -24.65 13.42 4.77
CA GLY A 138 -24.00 14.10 3.65
C GLY A 138 -23.34 13.16 2.65
N LYS A 139 -23.54 13.48 1.37
CA LYS A 139 -22.92 12.80 0.23
C LYS A 139 -21.42 13.10 0.19
N THR A 140 -20.60 12.08 -0.03
CA THR A 140 -19.16 12.23 -0.31
C THR A 140 -18.92 11.81 -1.75
N ASP A 141 -18.41 12.73 -2.56
CA ASP A 141 -18.03 12.45 -3.95
C ASP A 141 -16.55 12.04 -4.01
N ILE A 142 -16.24 10.97 -4.75
CA ILE A 142 -14.86 10.54 -5.00
C ILE A 142 -14.45 11.09 -6.37
N LEU A 143 -13.44 11.95 -6.38
CA LEU A 143 -12.97 12.63 -7.57
C LEU A 143 -11.54 12.19 -7.92
N PRO A 144 -11.17 12.12 -9.21
CA PRO A 144 -9.79 11.92 -9.61
C PRO A 144 -8.93 13.12 -9.21
N ASN A 145 -7.72 12.84 -8.73
CA ASN A 145 -6.71 13.84 -8.41
C ASN A 145 -5.69 13.97 -9.54
N ASN A 146 -6.17 14.43 -10.70
CA ASN A 146 -5.41 14.55 -11.94
C ASN A 146 -5.26 16.00 -12.43
N ARG A 147 -5.47 16.98 -11.53
CA ARG A 147 -5.29 18.40 -11.82
C ARG A 147 -3.81 18.78 -11.77
N MET A 148 -3.45 19.84 -12.50
CA MET A 148 -2.08 20.39 -12.53
C MET A 148 -1.51 20.68 -11.14
N THR A 149 -2.36 21.11 -10.20
CA THR A 149 -1.98 21.31 -8.80
C THR A 149 -2.77 20.37 -7.90
N ARG A 150 -2.04 19.65 -7.05
CA ARG A 150 -2.64 18.82 -6.00
C ARG A 150 -3.37 19.74 -5.01
N PRO A 151 -4.67 19.50 -4.74
CA PRO A 151 -5.43 20.32 -3.80
C PRO A 151 -4.88 20.15 -2.38
N ILE A 152 -5.10 21.16 -1.53
CA ILE A 152 -4.79 21.09 -0.10
C ILE A 152 -5.98 20.45 0.60
N CYS A 153 -5.71 19.45 1.44
CA CYS A 153 -6.72 18.78 2.26
C CYS A 153 -7.24 19.73 3.35
N SER A 154 -8.56 19.91 3.44
CA SER A 154 -9.18 20.78 4.46
C SER A 154 -8.97 20.28 5.89
N THR A 155 -8.68 18.98 6.07
CA THR A 155 -8.51 18.37 7.40
C THR A 155 -7.05 18.36 7.86
N CYS A 156 -6.12 17.79 7.09
CA CYS A 156 -4.72 17.66 7.50
C CYS A 156 -3.82 18.80 7.00
N ARG A 157 -4.36 19.70 6.17
CA ARG A 157 -3.64 20.83 5.54
C ARG A 157 -2.45 20.44 4.66
N GLN A 158 -2.30 19.16 4.33
CA GLN A 158 -1.28 18.67 3.38
C GLN A 158 -1.82 18.64 1.95
N ARG A 159 -0.92 18.67 0.95
CA ARG A 159 -1.29 18.41 -0.44
C ARG A 159 -1.80 16.98 -0.60
N CYS A 160 -2.91 16.78 -1.28
CA CYS A 160 -3.45 15.46 -1.58
C CYS A 160 -2.50 14.73 -2.55
N GLN A 161 -1.79 13.71 -2.07
CA GLN A 161 -0.82 12.94 -2.86
C GLN A 161 -1.46 11.73 -3.57
N GLN A 162 -2.64 11.32 -3.13
CA GLN A 162 -3.33 10.12 -3.62
C GLN A 162 -4.03 10.39 -4.95
N LYS A 163 -4.23 9.33 -5.76
CA LYS A 163 -4.89 9.43 -7.08
C LYS A 163 -6.35 9.87 -7.00
N MET A 164 -6.96 9.79 -5.83
CA MET A 164 -8.33 10.19 -5.57
C MET A 164 -8.37 11.23 -4.44
N VAL A 165 -9.35 12.13 -4.51
CA VAL A 165 -9.72 13.05 -3.45
C VAL A 165 -11.19 12.89 -3.13
N PHE A 166 -11.53 13.01 -1.86
CA PHE A 166 -12.90 12.95 -1.38
C PHE A 166 -13.42 14.37 -1.26
N GLN A 167 -14.60 14.66 -1.81
CA GLN A 167 -15.23 15.96 -1.69
C GLN A 167 -16.48 15.84 -0.83
N ARG A 168 -16.56 16.67 0.21
CA ARG A 168 -17.70 16.74 1.12
C ARG A 168 -17.98 18.20 1.46
N PHE A 169 -19.23 18.65 1.27
CA PHE A 169 -19.65 20.04 1.48
C PHE A 169 -18.73 21.05 0.78
N GLY A 170 -18.32 20.77 -0.47
CA GLY A 170 -17.39 21.61 -1.24
C GLY A 170 -15.92 21.47 -0.84
N SER A 171 -15.60 20.99 0.36
CA SER A 171 -14.23 20.79 0.86
C SER A 171 -13.61 19.48 0.39
N LYS A 172 -12.29 19.49 0.18
CA LYS A 172 -11.52 18.33 -0.32
C LYS A 172 -10.73 17.66 0.80
N GLN A 173 -10.75 16.34 0.84
CA GLN A 173 -10.01 15.51 1.78
C GLN A 173 -9.11 14.50 1.05
N CYS A 174 -7.91 14.25 1.59
CA CYS A 174 -6.91 13.39 0.97
C CYS A 174 -7.06 11.89 1.30
N SER A 175 -7.94 11.56 2.24
CA SER A 175 -8.17 10.18 2.69
C SER A 175 -9.50 10.05 3.41
N PHE A 176 -9.91 8.81 3.63
CA PHE A 176 -11.06 8.47 4.46
C PHE A 176 -10.94 9.01 5.90
N THR A 177 -9.78 8.85 6.52
CA THR A 177 -9.50 9.37 7.87
C THR A 177 -9.68 10.88 7.93
N CYS A 178 -9.23 11.60 6.90
CA CYS A 178 -9.44 13.04 6.81
C CYS A 178 -10.92 13.40 6.62
N THR A 179 -11.65 12.60 5.84
CA THR A 179 -13.10 12.77 5.62
C THR A 179 -13.90 12.56 6.92
N ARG A 180 -13.53 11.58 7.74
CA ARG A 180 -14.16 11.31 9.05
C ARG A 180 -13.89 12.40 10.09
N ARG A 181 -12.70 12.99 10.06
CA ARG A 181 -12.29 14.07 10.98
C ARG A 181 -12.77 15.45 10.52
N TYR A 182 -13.26 15.58 9.29
CA TYR A 182 -13.75 16.85 8.77
C TYR A 182 -15.05 17.26 9.47
N ARG A 183 -15.05 18.49 10.00
CA ARG A 183 -16.25 19.15 10.53
C ARG A 183 -16.55 20.34 9.63
N PRO A 184 -17.74 20.44 9.03
CA PRO A 184 -18.14 21.65 8.32
C PRO A 184 -18.22 22.80 9.32
N SER A 185 -17.72 23.96 8.90
CA SER A 185 -17.86 25.24 9.58
C SER A 185 -19.27 25.79 9.45
#